data_AF-A0A2H3DH04-F1
#
_entry.id   AF-A0A2H3DH04-F1
#
_cell.length_a   1.000
_cell.length_b   1.000
_cell.length_c   1.000
_cell.angle_alpha   90.00
_cell.angle_beta   90.00
_cell.angle_gamma   90.00
#
_symmetry.space_group_name_H-M   'P 1'
#
loop_
_entity.id
_entity.type
_entity.pdbx_description
1 polymer ?
#
loop_
_entity_poly.entity_id
_entity_poly.type
_entity_poly.pdbx_seq_one_letter_code
_entity_poly.pdbx_strand_id
1 'polypeptide(L)'
;MYSSTILFFSAFFFAAAPLAVCGWCTPNFEGAALTVVWNHTLSWSANPAVGAPIIASTLPSKFFFQQNGDDPDVTYTIKTADNVNFAAEYDGQKFFIDNVDWSGTNENQKWKVICSTCATNISQQKGVVASYCQITSKTDSLCVTEGAGPGPLTVYYCVDHGGHGQYLWFDFSV
;
A
#
# COMPACT_ATOMS: atom_id res chain seq x y z
N MET A 1 -61.43 0.25 -17.34
CA MET A 1 -60.40 1.05 -18.04
C MET A 1 -59.06 0.69 -17.43
N TYR A 2 -58.26 -0.14 -18.10
CA TYR A 2 -56.91 -0.47 -17.66
C TYR A 2 -55.96 0.61 -18.17
N SER A 3 -55.32 1.34 -17.26
CA SER A 3 -54.28 2.32 -17.56
C SER A 3 -52.93 1.63 -17.42
N SER A 4 -52.27 1.36 -18.54
CA SER A 4 -50.90 0.83 -18.57
C SER A 4 -49.92 1.99 -18.63
N THR A 5 -49.24 2.27 -17.53
CA THR A 5 -48.14 3.25 -17.49
C THR A 5 -46.86 2.55 -17.94
N ILE A 6 -46.36 2.89 -19.12
CA ILE A 6 -45.04 2.46 -19.61
C ILE A 6 -44.01 3.40 -19.00
N LEU A 7 -43.19 2.92 -18.06
CA LEU A 7 -42.03 3.65 -17.54
C LEU A 7 -40.82 3.37 -18.42
N PHE A 8 -40.40 4.37 -19.19
CA PHE A 8 -39.10 4.38 -19.86
C PHE A 8 -38.01 4.75 -18.85
N PHE A 9 -37.13 3.80 -18.52
CA PHE A 9 -35.89 4.07 -17.81
C PHE A 9 -34.81 4.42 -18.83
N SER A 10 -34.51 5.71 -18.99
CA SER A 10 -33.34 6.17 -19.72
C SER A 10 -32.09 5.92 -18.88
N ALA A 11 -31.29 4.92 -19.24
CA ALA A 11 -29.97 4.71 -18.67
C ALA A 11 -29.01 5.78 -19.20
N PHE A 12 -28.62 6.72 -18.34
CA PHE A 12 -27.49 7.62 -18.59
C PHE A 12 -26.19 6.80 -18.47
N PHE A 13 -25.66 6.34 -19.60
CA PHE A 13 -24.31 5.80 -19.65
C PHE A 13 -23.32 6.95 -19.66
N PHE A 14 -22.79 7.32 -18.49
CA PHE A 14 -21.53 8.07 -18.43
C PHE A 14 -20.40 7.12 -18.81
N ALA A 15 -20.08 7.05 -20.10
CA ALA A 15 -18.82 6.50 -20.55
C ALA A 15 -17.72 7.52 -20.22
N ALA A 16 -17.23 7.50 -18.98
CA ALA A 16 -15.98 8.16 -18.65
C ALA A 16 -14.86 7.38 -19.36
N ALA A 17 -14.33 7.93 -20.45
CA ALA A 17 -13.06 7.46 -20.98
C ALA A 17 -12.00 7.67 -19.89
N PRO A 18 -11.28 6.64 -19.42
CA PRO A 18 -10.17 6.89 -18.53
C PRO A 18 -9.12 7.63 -19.35
N LEU A 19 -8.86 8.88 -18.94
CA LEU A 19 -7.71 9.65 -19.36
C LEU A 19 -6.49 8.74 -19.19
N ALA A 20 -5.78 8.49 -20.27
CA ALA A 20 -4.46 7.89 -20.19
C ALA A 20 -3.54 8.90 -19.48
N VAL A 21 -3.52 8.85 -18.14
CA VAL A 21 -2.48 9.51 -17.35
C VAL A 21 -1.25 8.63 -17.49
N CYS A 22 -0.35 9.06 -18.35
CA CYS A 22 1.04 8.63 -18.28
C CYS A 22 1.61 9.27 -16.99
N GLY A 23 1.94 8.46 -15.99
CA GLY A 23 2.55 8.90 -14.74
C GLY A 23 1.78 8.41 -13.52
N TRP A 24 2.41 7.52 -12.75
CA TRP A 24 2.17 7.18 -11.35
C TRP A 24 0.76 7.35 -10.73
N CYS A 25 0.23 6.29 -10.13
CA CYS A 25 -1.05 6.26 -9.42
C CYS A 25 -0.87 5.97 -7.93
N THR A 26 -1.84 6.41 -7.11
CA THR A 26 -1.94 6.05 -5.69
C THR A 26 -3.06 5.03 -5.52
N PRO A 27 -2.76 3.75 -5.22
CA PRO A 27 -3.76 2.69 -5.14
C PRO A 27 -4.63 2.83 -3.89
N ASN A 28 -5.94 2.58 -4.00
CA ASN A 28 -6.83 2.53 -2.84
C ASN A 28 -7.00 1.09 -2.33
N PHE A 29 -6.36 0.79 -1.20
CA PHE A 29 -6.36 -0.54 -0.56
C PHE A 29 -7.38 -0.69 0.57
N GLU A 30 -8.29 0.28 0.75
CA GLU A 30 -9.19 0.29 1.90
C GLU A 30 -9.98 -1.03 2.07
N GLY A 31 -10.00 -1.51 3.31
CA GLY A 31 -10.66 -2.76 3.69
C GLY A 31 -9.95 -4.05 3.25
N ALA A 32 -8.72 -3.99 2.73
CA ALA A 32 -8.04 -5.15 2.19
C ALA A 32 -6.68 -5.43 2.87
N ALA A 33 -6.43 -6.70 3.21
CA ALA A 33 -5.12 -7.17 3.67
C ALA A 33 -4.32 -7.69 2.48
N LEU A 34 -3.11 -7.16 2.30
CA LEU A 34 -2.26 -7.39 1.13
C LEU A 34 -0.91 -7.96 1.53
N THR A 35 -0.35 -8.79 0.65
CA THR A 35 1.06 -9.15 0.69
C THR A 35 1.85 -8.11 -0.10
N VAL A 36 2.89 -7.55 0.52
CA VAL A 36 3.83 -6.65 -0.14
C VAL A 36 4.97 -7.48 -0.69
N VAL A 37 4.93 -7.74 -1.99
CA VAL A 37 5.89 -8.59 -2.71
C VAL A 37 7.09 -7.75 -3.10
N TRP A 38 8.27 -8.22 -2.68
CA TRP A 38 9.54 -7.57 -2.95
C TRP A 38 10.15 -8.02 -4.28
N ASN A 39 10.16 -9.33 -4.51
CA ASN A 39 10.55 -9.96 -5.77
C ASN A 39 9.80 -11.29 -5.93
N HIS A 40 10.14 -12.07 -6.96
CA HIS A 40 9.47 -13.35 -7.22
C HIS A 40 9.61 -14.41 -6.10
N THR A 41 10.42 -14.17 -5.08
CA THR A 41 10.73 -15.12 -4.01
C THR A 41 10.46 -14.55 -2.61
N LEU A 42 10.69 -13.26 -2.42
CA LEU A 42 10.61 -12.60 -1.13
C LEU A 42 9.45 -11.61 -1.07
N SER A 43 8.83 -11.53 0.10
CA SER A 43 7.77 -10.60 0.45
C SER A 43 8.02 -10.05 1.86
N TRP A 44 7.36 -8.96 2.20
CA TRP A 44 7.43 -8.42 3.55
C TRP A 44 6.86 -9.41 4.56
N SER A 45 7.56 -9.53 5.67
CA SER A 45 7.16 -10.34 6.81
C SER A 45 7.51 -9.61 8.09
N ALA A 46 6.62 -9.69 9.08
CA ALA A 46 6.83 -9.08 10.39
C ALA A 46 6.05 -9.84 11.46
N ASN A 47 6.63 -9.91 12.65
CA ASN A 47 5.91 -10.36 13.84
C ASN A 47 5.10 -9.16 14.39
N PRO A 48 3.80 -9.31 14.72
CA PRO A 48 3.00 -8.26 15.35
C PRO A 48 3.43 -8.00 16.81
N ALA A 49 4.60 -7.39 16.99
CA ALA A 49 5.16 -7.05 18.29
C ALA A 49 6.03 -5.79 18.20
N VAL A 50 5.98 -4.96 19.24
CA VAL A 50 6.79 -3.74 19.34
C VAL A 50 8.28 -4.04 19.19
N GLY A 51 8.97 -3.27 18.35
CA GLY A 51 10.39 -3.41 18.05
C GLY A 51 10.73 -4.54 17.07
N ALA A 52 9.76 -5.32 16.60
CA ALA A 52 10.02 -6.36 15.61
C ALA A 52 10.44 -5.74 14.27
N PRO A 53 11.50 -6.26 13.63
CA PRO A 53 11.88 -5.78 12.30
C PRO A 53 10.85 -6.23 11.27
N ILE A 54 10.69 -5.42 10.24
CA ILE A 54 10.04 -5.85 9.00
C ILE A 54 11.16 -6.41 8.11
N ILE A 55 11.01 -7.63 7.60
CA ILE A 55 12.05 -8.35 6.86
C ILE A 55 11.56 -8.78 5.48
N ALA A 56 12.50 -9.00 4.56
CA ALA A 56 12.24 -9.75 3.33
C ALA A 56 12.31 -11.27 3.61
N SER A 57 11.22 -11.99 3.35
CA SER A 57 11.07 -13.40 3.71
C SER A 57 10.30 -14.19 2.65
N THR A 58 10.52 -15.51 2.61
CA THR A 58 9.70 -16.47 1.84
C THR A 58 8.40 -16.85 2.54
N LEU A 59 8.21 -16.40 3.79
CA LEU A 59 6.99 -16.57 4.59
C LEU A 59 6.32 -15.20 4.75
N PRO A 60 5.48 -14.77 3.79
CA PRO A 60 4.87 -13.45 3.80
C PRO A 60 3.92 -13.24 4.99
N SER A 61 3.93 -12.02 5.53
CA SER A 61 2.84 -11.53 6.37
C SER A 61 1.87 -10.71 5.52
N LYS A 62 0.63 -10.57 5.99
CA LYS A 62 -0.34 -9.65 5.39
C LYS A 62 -0.37 -8.32 6.15
N PHE A 63 -0.62 -7.25 5.41
CA PHE A 63 -0.68 -5.90 5.95
C PHE A 63 -1.95 -5.17 5.49
N PHE A 64 -2.54 -4.38 6.37
CA PHE A 64 -3.58 -3.42 6.02
C PHE A 64 -2.95 -2.07 5.74
N PHE A 65 -3.39 -1.43 4.65
CA PHE A 65 -3.00 -0.08 4.28
C PHE A 65 -4.20 0.83 4.52
N GLN A 66 -4.30 1.37 5.73
CA GLN A 66 -5.41 2.26 6.11
C GLN A 66 -5.08 3.70 5.72
N GLN A 67 -5.94 4.34 4.94
CA GLN A 67 -5.77 5.74 4.57
C GLN A 67 -5.98 6.65 5.78
N ASN A 68 -5.10 7.64 5.92
CA ASN A 68 -5.16 8.61 7.02
C ASN A 68 -6.10 9.80 6.73
N GLY A 69 -6.74 9.84 5.57
CA GLY A 69 -7.62 10.94 5.16
C GLY A 69 -6.91 12.26 4.85
N ASP A 70 -5.58 12.21 4.66
CA ASP A 70 -4.77 13.36 4.25
C ASP A 70 -5.15 13.79 2.80
N ASP A 71 -5.36 15.09 2.58
CA ASP A 71 -5.67 15.73 1.28
C ASP A 71 -4.69 16.91 1.07
N PRO A 72 -4.00 17.04 -0.09
CA PRO A 72 -4.08 16.19 -1.30
C PRO A 72 -3.19 14.95 -1.28
N ASP A 73 -2.28 14.85 -0.33
CA ASP A 73 -1.28 13.79 -0.28
C ASP A 73 -1.79 12.58 0.53
N VAL A 74 -2.43 11.63 -0.15
CA VAL A 74 -2.92 10.40 0.48
C VAL A 74 -1.76 9.65 1.13
N THR A 75 -1.88 9.41 2.45
CA THR A 75 -0.94 8.57 3.20
C THR A 75 -1.65 7.42 3.87
N TYR A 76 -0.86 6.42 4.24
CA TYR A 76 -1.30 5.16 4.81
C TYR A 76 -0.62 4.91 6.15
N THR A 77 -1.38 4.37 7.09
CA THR A 77 -0.85 3.61 8.22
C THR A 77 -0.78 2.14 7.80
N ILE A 78 0.41 1.54 7.83
CA ILE A 78 0.64 0.15 7.42
C ILE A 78 0.58 -0.74 8.65
N LYS A 79 -0.51 -1.50 8.82
CA LYS A 79 -0.77 -2.32 10.01
C LYS A 79 -0.53 -3.80 9.73
N THR A 80 -0.05 -4.55 10.71
CA THR A 80 -0.02 -6.02 10.59
C THR A 80 -1.44 -6.58 10.59
N ALA A 81 -1.78 -7.45 9.64
CA ALA A 81 -3.13 -8.00 9.54
C ALA A 81 -3.48 -8.95 10.71
N ASP A 82 -2.48 -9.64 11.26
CA ASP A 82 -2.64 -10.55 12.41
C ASP A 82 -3.04 -9.81 13.70
N ASN A 83 -2.64 -8.55 13.83
CA ASN A 83 -3.05 -7.69 14.94
C ASN A 83 -2.98 -6.21 14.54
N VAL A 84 -4.15 -5.59 14.38
CA VAL A 84 -4.28 -4.20 13.93
C VAL A 84 -3.88 -3.15 14.97
N ASN A 85 -3.44 -3.56 16.17
CA ASN A 85 -2.85 -2.66 17.16
C ASN A 85 -1.38 -2.34 16.87
N PHE A 86 -0.78 -2.96 15.86
CA PHE A 86 0.61 -2.74 15.49
C PHE A 86 0.76 -2.24 14.05
N ALA A 87 1.67 -1.29 13.84
CA ALA A 87 1.96 -0.66 12.56
C ALA A 87 3.46 -0.49 12.31
N ALA A 88 3.80 -0.34 11.04
CA ALA A 88 5.14 -0.01 10.59
C ALA A 88 5.48 1.45 10.91
N GLU A 89 6.64 1.65 11.54
CA GLU A 89 7.18 2.94 11.94
C GLU A 89 8.64 3.09 11.50
N TYR A 90 9.05 4.33 11.20
CA TYR A 90 10.45 4.71 11.03
C TYR A 90 10.84 5.87 11.94
N ASP A 91 11.79 5.63 12.83
CA ASP A 91 12.23 6.60 13.86
C ASP A 91 13.45 7.44 13.44
N GLY A 92 13.83 7.42 12.15
CA GLY A 92 15.07 8.02 11.65
C GLY A 92 16.29 7.08 11.69
N GLN A 93 16.16 5.90 12.29
CA GLN A 93 17.23 4.90 12.37
C GLN A 93 16.80 3.52 11.87
N LYS A 94 15.58 3.09 12.20
CA LYS A 94 15.11 1.72 11.96
C LYS A 94 13.69 1.72 11.42
N PHE A 95 13.42 0.76 10.55
CA PHE A 95 12.07 0.44 10.09
C PHE A 95 11.58 -0.81 10.83
N PHE A 96 10.54 -0.66 11.65
CA PHE A 96 10.11 -1.69 12.59
C PHE A 96 8.60 -1.59 12.88
N ILE A 97 8.10 -2.54 13.67
CA ILE A 97 6.72 -2.57 14.14
C ILE A 97 6.60 -1.87 15.50
N ASP A 98 5.68 -0.93 15.65
CA ASP A 98 5.30 -0.31 16.94
C ASP A 98 3.78 -0.33 17.12
N ASN A 99 3.29 0.17 18.25
CA ASN A 99 1.87 0.38 18.51
C ASN A 99 1.30 1.40 17.55
N VAL A 100 0.12 1.12 17.00
CA VAL A 100 -0.60 2.08 16.15
C VAL A 100 -0.88 3.37 16.92
N ASP A 101 -0.50 4.49 16.32
CA ASP A 101 -1.01 5.79 16.75
C ASP A 101 -2.43 6.02 16.21
N TRP A 102 -3.42 5.70 17.04
CA TRP A 102 -4.83 5.88 16.70
C TRP A 102 -5.25 7.35 16.57
N SER A 103 -4.44 8.30 17.06
CA SER A 103 -4.71 9.72 16.88
C SER A 103 -4.36 10.21 15.47
N GLY A 104 -3.52 9.45 14.74
CA GLY A 104 -3.04 9.82 13.41
C GLY A 104 -2.09 11.02 13.41
N THR A 105 -1.46 11.34 14.54
CA THR A 105 -0.53 12.48 14.68
C THR A 105 0.93 12.09 14.50
N ASN A 106 1.26 10.80 14.63
CA ASN A 106 2.59 10.28 14.46
C ASN A 106 2.96 10.21 12.96
N GLU A 107 3.70 11.21 12.50
CA GLU A 107 4.16 11.29 11.11
C GLU A 107 5.10 10.14 10.72
N ASN A 108 5.75 9.48 11.69
CA ASN A 108 6.65 8.34 11.45
C ASN A 108 5.91 7.04 11.08
N GLN A 109 4.59 6.99 11.29
CA GLN A 109 3.71 5.89 10.86
C GLN A 109 2.94 6.22 9.58
N LYS A 110 3.22 7.37 8.94
CA LYS A 110 2.56 7.79 7.70
C LYS A 110 3.43 7.47 6.50
N TRP A 111 2.88 6.69 5.59
CA TRP A 111 3.56 6.18 4.42
C TRP A 111 2.83 6.61 3.14
N LYS A 112 3.57 7.05 2.13
CA LYS A 112 3.03 7.27 0.79
C LYS A 112 3.26 6.01 -0.04
N VAL A 113 2.29 5.64 -0.87
CA VAL A 113 2.41 4.53 -1.83
C VAL A 113 2.12 5.05 -3.22
N ILE A 114 3.11 4.95 -4.10
CA ILE A 114 3.02 5.43 -5.47
C ILE A 114 3.43 4.31 -6.41
N CYS A 115 2.61 3.99 -7.39
CA CYS A 115 2.75 2.83 -8.27
C CYS A 115 2.70 3.21 -9.74
N SER A 116 3.40 2.49 -10.61
CA SER A 116 3.23 2.71 -12.05
C SER A 116 1.89 2.16 -12.55
N THR A 117 1.39 1.08 -11.93
CA THR A 117 0.09 0.49 -12.26
C THR A 117 -0.72 0.25 -11.00
N CYS A 118 -2.00 0.64 -11.04
CA CYS A 118 -2.98 0.38 -9.99
C CYS A 118 -4.24 -0.21 -10.63
N ALA A 119 -4.73 -1.30 -10.05
CA ALA A 119 -6.03 -1.84 -10.37
C ALA A 119 -7.14 -0.85 -10.00
N THR A 120 -8.20 -0.86 -10.80
CA THR A 120 -9.49 -0.28 -10.42
C THR A 120 -10.33 -1.34 -9.72
N ASN A 121 -11.16 -0.94 -8.74
CA ASN A 121 -12.02 -1.83 -7.97
C ASN A 121 -11.26 -2.95 -7.23
N ILE A 122 -10.18 -2.58 -6.52
CA ILE A 122 -9.30 -3.51 -5.78
C ILE A 122 -10.07 -4.51 -4.91
N SER A 123 -11.16 -4.09 -4.26
CA SER A 123 -11.99 -4.96 -3.39
C SER A 123 -12.61 -6.17 -4.09
N GLN A 124 -12.63 -6.22 -5.42
CA GLN A 124 -13.22 -7.30 -6.22
C GLN A 124 -12.17 -8.17 -6.92
N GLN A 125 -10.88 -7.85 -6.76
CA GLN A 125 -9.81 -8.51 -7.50
C GLN A 125 -9.19 -9.67 -6.73
N LYS A 126 -8.49 -10.51 -7.48
CA LYS A 126 -7.55 -11.53 -6.99
C LYS A 126 -6.24 -11.32 -7.72
N GLY A 127 -5.11 -11.70 -7.13
CA GLY A 127 -3.81 -11.48 -7.75
C GLY A 127 -3.19 -10.13 -7.39
N VAL A 128 -2.21 -9.77 -8.20
CA VAL A 128 -1.50 -8.49 -8.15
C VAL A 128 -2.46 -7.36 -8.51
N VAL A 129 -2.62 -6.41 -7.59
CA VAL A 129 -3.52 -5.25 -7.72
C VAL A 129 -2.79 -3.92 -7.85
N ALA A 130 -1.50 -3.87 -7.55
CA ALA A 130 -0.65 -2.75 -7.89
C ALA A 130 0.78 -3.23 -8.15
N SER A 131 1.48 -2.59 -9.08
CA SER A 131 2.82 -3.01 -9.50
C SER A 131 3.75 -1.84 -9.73
N TYR A 132 5.04 -2.13 -9.61
CA TYR A 132 6.12 -1.14 -9.71
C TYR A 132 5.88 0.02 -8.74
N CYS A 133 5.66 -0.35 -7.48
CA CYS A 133 5.29 0.57 -6.41
C CYS A 133 6.47 0.92 -5.52
N GLN A 134 6.49 2.16 -5.04
CA GLN A 134 7.37 2.65 -3.99
C GLN A 134 6.56 2.95 -2.74
N ILE A 135 7.11 2.57 -1.58
CA ILE A 135 6.62 2.96 -0.27
C ILE A 135 7.63 3.96 0.31
N THR A 136 7.17 5.18 0.61
CA THR A 136 8.03 6.24 1.12
C THR A 136 7.52 6.80 2.44
N SER A 137 8.45 7.14 3.35
CA SER A 137 8.11 7.83 4.59
C SER A 137 7.55 9.22 4.26
N LYS A 138 6.47 9.65 4.91
CA LYS A 138 5.89 10.98 4.68
C LYS A 138 6.86 12.11 5.03
N THR A 139 7.57 12.00 6.15
CA THR A 139 8.43 13.06 6.69
C THR A 139 9.66 13.31 5.82
N ASP A 140 10.44 12.27 5.53
CA ASP A 140 11.76 12.41 4.91
C ASP A 140 11.79 12.01 3.43
N SER A 141 10.66 11.57 2.88
CA SER A 141 10.56 11.01 1.51
C SER A 141 11.59 9.91 1.22
N LEU A 142 12.00 9.16 2.24
CA LEU A 142 12.91 8.02 2.11
C LEU A 142 12.11 6.78 1.67
N CYS A 143 12.70 5.99 0.79
CA CYS A 143 12.13 4.75 0.26
C CYS A 143 12.47 3.58 1.17
N VAL A 144 11.47 2.74 1.48
CA VAL A 144 11.76 1.44 2.09
C VAL A 144 12.63 0.64 1.12
N THR A 145 13.75 0.13 1.62
CA THR A 145 14.78 -0.59 0.86
C THR A 145 15.23 -1.86 1.60
N GLU A 146 15.91 -2.76 0.90
CA GLU A 146 16.47 -4.01 1.45
C GLU A 146 17.99 -3.84 1.51
N GLY A 147 18.61 -4.16 2.65
CA GLY A 147 20.03 -4.46 2.69
C GLY A 147 20.27 -5.87 2.17
N ALA A 148 21.24 -6.10 1.30
CA ALA A 148 21.43 -7.36 0.55
C ALA A 148 21.05 -8.66 1.32
N GLY A 149 19.93 -9.29 0.96
CA GLY A 149 19.51 -10.62 1.42
C GLY A 149 18.42 -10.62 2.52
N PRO A 150 18.00 -11.82 2.98
CA PRO A 150 16.95 -11.97 4.00
C PRO A 150 17.41 -11.30 5.30
N GLY A 151 16.83 -10.14 5.59
CA GLY A 151 17.21 -9.31 6.71
C GLY A 151 16.21 -8.18 6.92
N PRO A 152 16.43 -7.35 7.96
CA PRO A 152 15.64 -6.16 8.20
C PRO A 152 15.64 -5.25 6.98
N LEU A 153 14.44 -4.89 6.54
CA LEU A 153 14.24 -3.77 5.65
C LEU A 153 14.69 -2.49 6.37
N THR A 154 15.17 -1.54 5.59
CA THR A 154 15.60 -0.22 6.06
C THR A 154 14.94 0.85 5.22
N VAL A 155 15.19 2.12 5.52
CA VAL A 155 14.70 3.24 4.71
C VAL A 155 15.91 4.05 4.25
N TYR A 156 15.97 4.39 2.96
CA TYR A 156 17.10 5.11 2.36
C TYR A 156 16.62 6.08 1.28
N TYR A 157 17.51 6.97 0.82
CA TYR A 157 17.16 7.91 -0.24
C TYR A 157 16.59 7.20 -1.46
N CYS A 158 15.42 7.65 -1.91
CA CYS A 158 14.85 7.22 -3.17
C CYS A 158 15.81 7.62 -4.29
N VAL A 159 16.29 6.65 -5.07
CA VAL A 159 17.14 6.95 -6.22
C VAL A 159 16.24 7.08 -7.43
N ASP A 160 16.26 8.26 -8.05
CA ASP A 160 15.52 8.56 -9.26
C ASP A 160 15.95 7.60 -10.38
N HIS A 161 15.01 6.75 -10.82
CA HIS A 161 15.08 5.98 -12.06
C HIS A 161 16.45 5.35 -12.39
N GLY A 162 16.86 4.29 -11.68
CA GLY A 162 17.96 3.46 -12.17
C GLY A 162 18.77 2.64 -11.16
N GLY A 163 18.54 2.77 -9.86
CA GLY A 163 19.22 1.95 -8.87
C GLY A 163 18.41 1.84 -7.58
N HIS A 164 17.94 0.65 -7.24
CA HIS A 164 17.43 0.29 -5.91
C HIS A 164 16.19 1.04 -5.35
N GLY A 165 15.54 1.93 -6.11
CA GLY A 165 14.13 2.28 -5.85
C GLY A 165 13.27 1.04 -6.06
N GLN A 166 12.82 0.46 -4.96
CA GLN A 166 12.11 -0.82 -4.92
C GLN A 166 10.88 -0.83 -5.83
N TYR A 167 10.75 -1.82 -6.73
CA TYR A 167 9.53 -2.03 -7.52
C TYR A 167 8.68 -3.09 -6.85
N LEU A 168 7.88 -2.68 -5.86
CA LEU A 168 7.02 -3.58 -5.12
C LEU A 168 5.78 -3.98 -5.93
N TRP A 169 5.24 -5.15 -5.63
CA TRP A 169 3.91 -5.56 -6.06
C TRP A 169 3.01 -5.77 -4.84
N PHE A 170 1.74 -5.43 -4.97
CA PHE A 170 0.72 -5.67 -3.96
C PHE A 170 -0.18 -6.80 -4.44
N ASP A 171 -0.28 -7.89 -3.69
CA ASP A 171 -0.97 -9.12 -4.11
C ASP A 171 -1.92 -9.64 -3.03
N PHE A 172 -3.09 -10.12 -3.45
CA PHE A 172 -4.08 -10.81 -2.60
C PHE A 172 -3.90 -12.32 -2.47
N SER A 173 -3.10 -12.95 -3.33
CA SER A 173 -3.14 -14.40 -3.60
C SER A 173 -2.12 -15.22 -2.82
N VAL A 174 -1.22 -14.54 -2.11
CA VAL A 174 -0.13 -15.16 -1.35
C VAL A 174 -0.54 -15.32 0.11
#